data_AF-A0A915MJK4-F1
#
_entry.id   AF-A0A915MJK4-F1
#
_cell.length_a   1.000
_cell.length_b   1.000
_cell.length_c   1.000
_cell.angle_alpha   90.00
_cell.angle_beta   90.00
_cell.angle_gamma   90.00
#
_symmetry.space_group_name_H-M   'P 1'
#
loop_
_entity.id
_entity.type
_entity.pdbx_description
1 polymer ?
#
loop_
_entity_poly.entity_id
_entity_poly.type
_entity_poly.pdbx_seq_one_letter_code
_entity_poly.pdbx_strand_id
1 'polypeptide(L)'
;MVRASISSLRGKLSEGGDRGSDRRKSSNKKEENGEEKEYVDKGVGSDLDMAIEEHDNILQQYPVELPYHPIKLTEHEMLKRSQLFYEQMKSRRSVRCFSSRPVSIKLVQNLIKTAGTSPSGANMQPWTFCIVQSPKIKRAIREVVEEQEQLNYTRRMGAQWVLDVSHLNVNWNKPYLTEAPYLIVVMKHPYYLDEQGERKPTHYSEQSTSIAVGILVAAIQ
;
A
#
# COMPACT_ATOMS: atom_id res chain seq x y z
N MET A 1 -9.39 9.26 -9.81
CA MET A 1 -10.26 9.98 -8.85
C MET A 1 -10.01 9.40 -7.48
N VAL A 2 -9.36 10.15 -6.58
CA VAL A 2 -9.10 9.67 -5.21
C VAL A 2 -9.25 10.81 -4.21
N ARG A 3 -10.44 10.95 -3.66
CA ARG A 3 -10.86 10.49 -2.33
C ARG A 3 -9.74 10.25 -1.26
N ALA A 4 -9.63 11.15 -0.26
CA ALA A 4 -9.01 10.93 1.06
C ALA A 4 -10.00 11.36 2.19
N SER A 5 -10.35 10.50 3.14
CA SER A 5 -11.05 10.83 4.40
C SER A 5 -10.43 10.13 5.63
N ILE A 6 -10.23 10.87 6.71
CA ILE A 6 -9.57 10.47 7.95
C ILE A 6 -10.64 10.12 8.99
N SER A 7 -10.53 8.96 9.65
CA SER A 7 -11.09 8.79 11.00
C SER A 7 -10.36 7.72 11.81
N SER A 8 -10.59 7.74 13.12
CA SER A 8 -9.64 7.50 14.19
C SER A 8 -10.19 6.48 15.19
N LEU A 9 -9.28 5.80 15.89
CA LEU A 9 -9.40 5.15 17.22
C LEU A 9 -9.86 3.67 17.35
N ARG A 10 -8.93 2.90 17.95
CA ARG A 10 -9.06 1.97 19.11
C ARG A 10 -9.96 0.73 19.01
N GLY A 11 -9.34 -0.39 18.62
CA GLY A 11 -8.90 -1.48 19.52
C GLY A 11 -9.92 -2.35 20.26
N LYS A 12 -9.85 -3.68 20.04
CA LYS A 12 -9.47 -4.72 21.04
C LYS A 12 -9.49 -6.13 20.42
N LEU A 13 -8.81 -7.04 21.11
CA LEU A 13 -8.36 -8.39 20.75
C LEU A 13 -9.40 -9.50 21.01
N SER A 14 -9.40 -10.55 20.17
CA SER A 14 -9.50 -12.00 20.50
C SER A 14 -9.46 -12.81 19.19
N GLU A 15 -8.44 -13.62 18.86
CA GLU A 15 -8.25 -15.05 19.23
C GLU A 15 -9.54 -15.89 19.13
N GLY A 16 -9.69 -16.98 18.37
CA GLY A 16 -8.81 -17.82 17.55
C GLY A 16 -9.53 -19.14 17.19
N GLY A 17 -8.95 -19.96 16.30
CA GLY A 17 -9.25 -21.39 16.11
C GLY A 17 -10.28 -21.73 15.01
N ASP A 18 -10.01 -22.28 13.83
CA ASP A 18 -9.06 -23.29 13.29
C ASP A 18 -9.68 -24.70 13.11
N ARG A 19 -9.33 -25.30 11.95
CA ARG A 19 -9.48 -26.70 11.46
C ARG A 19 -10.89 -27.17 11.10
N GLY A 20 -11.16 -27.60 9.85
CA GLY A 20 -10.50 -28.67 9.09
C GLY A 20 -11.34 -29.96 9.22
N SER A 21 -11.46 -30.93 8.32
CA SER A 21 -10.90 -31.25 7.01
C SER A 21 -11.51 -32.61 6.59
N ASP A 22 -11.35 -32.99 5.31
CA ASP A 22 -11.23 -34.39 4.81
C ASP A 22 -12.49 -35.28 4.77
N ARG A 23 -12.68 -36.27 3.86
CA ARG A 23 -12.13 -36.69 2.55
C ARG A 23 -12.87 -37.99 2.12
N ARG A 24 -12.93 -38.25 0.81
CA ARG A 24 -12.95 -39.58 0.10
C ARG A 24 -14.25 -40.41 0.10
N LYS A 25 -14.91 -40.56 -1.07
CA LYS A 25 -14.74 -41.57 -2.16
C LYS A 25 -15.34 -42.96 -1.85
N SER A 26 -16.39 -43.36 -2.60
CA SER A 26 -16.34 -44.50 -3.54
C SER A 26 -17.67 -44.73 -4.27
N SER A 27 -17.53 -45.22 -5.50
CA SER A 27 -18.46 -45.50 -6.60
C SER A 27 -19.50 -46.62 -6.39
N ASN A 28 -20.67 -46.51 -7.05
CA ASN A 28 -21.25 -47.65 -7.77
C ASN A 28 -22.19 -47.20 -8.91
N LYS A 29 -22.14 -47.91 -10.05
CA LYS A 29 -22.92 -47.70 -11.30
C LYS A 29 -24.39 -48.15 -11.14
N LYS A 30 -25.33 -47.43 -11.78
CA LYS A 30 -26.41 -48.02 -12.62
C LYS A 30 -27.11 -46.97 -13.49
N GLU A 31 -27.71 -47.49 -14.55
CA GLU A 31 -28.16 -46.90 -15.82
C GLU A 31 -29.22 -45.79 -15.77
N GLU A 32 -29.11 -44.92 -16.78
CA GLU A 32 -30.14 -44.29 -17.62
C GLU A 32 -31.49 -43.87 -17.01
N ASN A 33 -31.64 -42.55 -16.86
CA ASN A 33 -32.74 -41.83 -17.48
C ASN A 33 -32.31 -40.37 -17.71
N GLY A 34 -32.50 -39.88 -18.93
CA GLY A 34 -32.20 -38.52 -19.32
C GLY A 34 -33.16 -37.54 -18.64
N GLU A 35 -32.72 -36.96 -17.53
CA GLU A 35 -33.20 -35.66 -17.07
C GLU A 35 -32.08 -34.66 -17.38
N GLU A 36 -32.34 -33.72 -18.28
CA GLU A 36 -31.56 -32.49 -18.37
C GLU A 36 -31.57 -31.86 -16.97
N LYS A 37 -30.48 -32.04 -16.23
CA LYS A 37 -30.21 -31.23 -15.06
C LYS A 37 -30.00 -29.82 -15.57
N GLU A 38 -31.05 -29.02 -15.49
CA GLU A 38 -31.00 -27.57 -15.54
C GLU A 38 -29.88 -27.15 -14.59
N TYR A 39 -28.74 -26.77 -15.16
CA TYR A 39 -27.69 -26.09 -14.42
C TYR A 39 -28.29 -24.73 -14.06
N VAL A 40 -28.96 -24.67 -12.91
CA VAL A 40 -29.28 -23.40 -12.27
C VAL A 40 -27.93 -22.81 -11.91
N ASP A 41 -27.47 -21.89 -12.77
CA ASP A 41 -26.34 -21.03 -12.50
C ASP A 41 -26.55 -20.46 -11.10
N LYS A 42 -25.63 -20.75 -10.18
CA LYS A 42 -25.80 -20.38 -8.78
C LYS A 42 -25.69 -18.86 -8.68
N GLY A 43 -26.84 -18.21 -8.82
CA GLY A 43 -27.20 -16.92 -8.24
C GLY A 43 -26.08 -15.89 -8.16
N VAL A 44 -25.47 -15.52 -9.29
CA VAL A 44 -24.59 -14.35 -9.36
C VAL A 44 -25.37 -13.08 -9.75
N GLY A 45 -26.58 -13.23 -10.31
CA GLY A 45 -27.44 -12.12 -10.74
C GLY A 45 -28.09 -11.36 -9.57
N SER A 46 -28.77 -12.06 -8.66
CA SER A 46 -29.59 -11.41 -7.62
C SER A 46 -28.78 -10.52 -6.68
N ASP A 47 -27.60 -10.97 -6.27
CA ASP A 47 -26.77 -10.24 -5.30
C ASP A 47 -26.10 -9.02 -5.93
N LEU A 48 -25.78 -9.10 -7.23
CA LEU A 48 -25.24 -7.98 -7.98
C LEU A 48 -26.32 -6.94 -8.28
N ASP A 49 -27.51 -7.40 -8.68
CA ASP A 49 -28.66 -6.52 -8.97
C ASP A 49 -29.08 -5.75 -7.71
N MET A 50 -29.16 -6.43 -6.55
CA MET A 50 -29.42 -5.76 -5.27
C MET A 50 -28.34 -4.74 -4.90
N ALA A 51 -27.05 -5.05 -5.13
CA ALA A 51 -25.95 -4.12 -4.86
C ALA A 51 -25.97 -2.89 -5.79
N ILE A 52 -26.40 -3.06 -7.04
CA ILE A 52 -26.59 -1.96 -7.99
C ILE A 52 -27.74 -1.07 -7.55
N GLU A 53 -28.88 -1.65 -7.19
CA GLU A 53 -30.03 -0.90 -6.67
C GLU A 53 -29.66 -0.11 -5.40
N GLU A 54 -28.93 -0.73 -4.47
CA GLU A 54 -28.43 -0.06 -3.26
C GLU A 54 -27.47 1.09 -3.59
N HIS A 55 -26.55 0.88 -4.53
CA HIS A 55 -25.65 1.93 -5.02
C HIS A 55 -26.41 3.12 -5.60
N ASP A 56 -27.42 2.86 -6.44
CA ASP A 56 -28.22 3.91 -7.08
C ASP A 56 -29.05 4.68 -6.04
N ASN A 57 -29.57 4.00 -5.02
CA ASN A 57 -30.23 4.64 -3.89
C ASN A 57 -29.28 5.56 -3.09
N ILE A 58 -28.03 5.15 -2.87
CA ILE A 58 -27.00 5.97 -2.20
C ILE A 58 -26.70 7.22 -3.04
N LEU A 59 -26.58 7.10 -4.36
CA LEU A 59 -26.36 8.24 -5.26
C LEU A 59 -27.52 9.24 -5.21
N GLN A 60 -28.76 8.75 -5.14
CA GLN A 60 -29.94 9.60 -4.99
C GLN A 60 -29.99 10.29 -3.63
N GLN A 61 -29.48 9.65 -2.57
CA GLN A 61 -29.43 10.21 -1.21
C GLN A 61 -28.33 11.27 -1.03
N TYR A 62 -27.22 11.16 -1.76
CA TYR A 62 -26.09 12.12 -1.72
C TYR A 62 -25.78 12.71 -3.10
N PRO A 63 -26.71 13.48 -3.71
CA PRO A 63 -26.56 14.00 -5.08
C PRO A 63 -25.58 15.18 -5.19
N VAL A 64 -24.72 15.41 -4.19
CA VAL A 64 -23.91 16.63 -4.10
C VAL A 64 -22.65 16.50 -4.97
N GLU A 65 -22.80 16.83 -6.25
CA GLU A 65 -21.67 17.13 -7.11
C GLU A 65 -21.08 18.49 -6.71
N LEU A 66 -19.87 18.50 -6.17
CA LEU A 66 -19.15 19.73 -5.86
C LEU A 66 -18.31 20.18 -7.08
N PRO A 67 -18.46 21.43 -7.56
CA PRO A 67 -17.66 21.93 -8.68
C PRO A 67 -16.17 22.02 -8.31
N TYR A 68 -15.32 21.35 -9.11
CA TYR A 68 -13.87 21.42 -8.97
C TYR A 68 -13.31 22.68 -9.63
N HIS A 69 -12.53 23.45 -8.87
CA HIS A 69 -11.91 24.69 -9.34
C HIS A 69 -10.39 24.51 -9.46
N PRO A 70 -9.87 24.14 -10.63
CA PRO A 70 -8.42 24.01 -10.82
C PRO A 70 -7.74 25.37 -10.83
N ILE A 71 -6.46 25.39 -10.43
CA ILE A 71 -5.59 26.56 -10.64
C ILE A 71 -5.44 26.77 -12.15
N LYS A 72 -5.84 27.93 -12.64
CA LYS A 72 -5.65 28.32 -14.04
C LYS A 72 -4.25 28.90 -14.23
N LEU A 73 -3.50 28.34 -15.18
CA LEU A 73 -2.14 28.77 -15.52
C LEU A 73 -2.10 29.14 -17.00
N THR A 74 -1.24 30.09 -17.36
CA THR A 74 -0.94 30.35 -18.77
C THR A 74 -0.07 29.23 -19.34
N GLU A 75 -0.09 29.04 -20.67
CA GLU A 75 0.72 28.01 -21.34
C GLU A 75 2.22 28.19 -21.03
N HIS A 76 2.70 29.43 -21.06
CA HIS A 76 4.09 29.76 -20.71
C HIS A 76 4.45 29.34 -19.27
N GLU A 77 3.55 29.56 -18.30
CA GLU A 77 3.76 29.13 -16.92
C GLU A 77 3.70 27.60 -16.78
N MET A 78 2.81 26.92 -17.51
CA MET A 78 2.73 25.46 -17.52
C MET A 78 4.03 24.85 -18.02
N LEU A 79 4.55 25.32 -19.16
CA LEU A 79 5.84 24.88 -19.72
C LEU A 79 7.01 25.15 -18.77
N LYS A 80 7.04 26.34 -18.16
CA LYS A 80 8.09 26.68 -17.19
C LYS A 80 8.05 25.76 -15.98
N ARG A 81 6.87 25.52 -15.39
CA ARG A 81 6.73 24.69 -14.19
C ARG A 81 7.03 23.22 -14.47
N SER A 82 6.57 22.69 -15.60
CA SER A 82 6.84 21.30 -15.97
C SER A 82 8.34 21.05 -16.18
N GLN A 83 9.05 21.98 -16.85
CA GLN A 83 10.49 21.87 -17.06
C GLN A 83 11.26 21.94 -15.73
N LEU A 84 10.92 22.87 -14.85
CA LEU A 84 11.56 22.99 -13.54
C LEU A 84 11.36 21.73 -12.69
N PHE A 85 10.13 21.21 -12.67
CA PHE A 85 9.82 19.98 -11.93
C PHE A 85 10.57 18.77 -12.51
N TYR A 86 10.64 18.65 -13.84
CA TYR A 86 11.41 17.59 -14.49
C TYR A 86 12.89 17.64 -14.11
N GLU A 87 13.55 18.79 -14.21
CA GLU A 87 14.98 18.89 -13.83
C GLU A 87 15.20 18.60 -12.34
N GLN A 88 14.27 19.00 -11.46
CA GLN A 88 14.33 18.65 -10.03
C GLN A 88 14.25 17.13 -9.84
N MET A 89 13.26 16.45 -10.45
CA MET A 89 13.10 15.00 -10.31
C MET A 89 14.25 14.21 -10.97
N LYS A 90 14.78 14.70 -12.08
CA LYS A 90 15.93 14.11 -12.77
C LYS A 90 17.21 14.15 -11.92
N SER A 91 17.36 15.16 -11.06
CA SER A 91 18.51 15.28 -10.16
C SER A 91 18.49 14.24 -9.02
N ARG A 92 17.34 13.60 -8.76
CA ARG A 92 17.14 12.68 -7.63
C ARG A 92 17.99 11.42 -7.77
N ARG A 93 18.74 11.11 -6.71
CA ARG A 93 19.50 9.86 -6.57
C ARG A 93 19.13 9.14 -5.28
N SER A 94 19.24 7.81 -5.30
CA SER A 94 19.08 7.00 -4.09
C SER A 94 20.38 7.07 -3.28
N VAL A 95 20.36 7.84 -2.21
CA VAL A 95 21.51 8.08 -1.32
C VAL A 95 21.52 7.03 -0.20
N ARG A 96 22.71 6.49 0.12
CA ARG A 96 22.92 5.48 1.18
C ARG A 96 23.86 5.93 2.29
N CYS A 97 24.32 7.18 2.24
CA CYS A 97 25.18 7.80 3.25
C CYS A 97 24.48 9.08 3.74
N PHE A 98 24.14 9.15 5.03
CA PHE A 98 23.34 10.25 5.56
C PHE A 98 24.11 11.04 6.60
N SER A 99 23.86 12.35 6.64
CA SER A 99 24.32 13.19 7.73
C SER A 99 23.43 12.96 8.96
N SER A 100 24.04 13.01 10.15
CA SER A 100 23.34 13.03 11.44
C SER A 100 22.73 14.41 11.77
N ARG A 101 22.82 15.39 10.86
CA ARG A 101 22.24 16.73 11.04
C ARG A 101 20.75 16.60 11.40
N PRO A 102 20.29 17.27 12.48
CA PRO A 102 18.89 17.21 12.86
C PRO A 102 18.00 17.81 11.76
N VAL A 103 16.84 17.19 11.55
CA VAL A 103 15.79 17.67 10.66
C VAL A 103 14.54 17.95 11.49
N SER A 104 13.86 19.05 11.20
CA SER A 104 12.63 19.41 11.90
C SER A 104 11.54 18.38 11.66
N ILE A 105 10.91 17.89 12.73
CA ILE A 105 9.79 16.94 12.62
C ILE A 105 8.62 17.51 11.80
N LYS A 106 8.43 18.83 11.79
CA LYS A 106 7.39 19.50 10.98
C LYS A 106 7.62 19.29 9.48
N LEU A 107 8.88 19.24 9.03
CA LEU A 107 9.20 18.93 7.64
C LEU A 107 8.76 17.50 7.32
N VAL A 108 9.12 16.52 8.18
CA VAL A 108 8.73 15.12 8.00
C VAL A 108 7.20 14.95 8.00
N GLN A 109 6.50 15.66 8.87
CA GLN A 109 5.03 15.66 8.88
C GLN A 109 4.44 16.23 7.59
N ASN A 110 5.02 17.30 7.04
CA ASN A 110 4.57 17.84 5.75
C ASN A 110 4.80 16.85 4.61
N LEU A 111 5.94 16.16 4.59
CA LEU A 111 6.22 15.09 3.62
C LEU A 111 5.14 14.00 3.64
N ILE A 112 4.75 13.56 4.84
CA ILE A 112 3.71 12.53 5.02
C ILE A 112 2.32 13.06 4.65
N LYS A 113 2.00 14.32 4.98
CA LYS A 113 0.76 14.95 4.54
C LYS A 113 0.67 15.00 3.02
N THR A 114 1.75 15.37 2.34
CA THR A 114 1.83 15.36 0.87
C THR A 114 1.63 13.94 0.33
N ALA A 115 2.28 12.94 0.91
CA ALA A 115 2.05 11.54 0.53
C ALA A 115 0.59 11.10 0.75
N GLY A 116 -0.06 11.60 1.80
CA GLY A 116 -1.46 11.34 2.13
C GLY A 116 -2.47 11.91 1.13
N THR A 117 -2.08 12.85 0.25
CA THR A 117 -2.96 13.34 -0.83
C THR A 117 -3.01 12.40 -2.04
N SER A 118 -2.37 11.23 -1.93
CA SER A 118 -2.21 10.30 -3.04
C SER A 118 -3.49 9.58 -3.42
N PRO A 119 -3.54 9.06 -4.65
CA PRO A 119 -4.61 8.19 -5.06
C PRO A 119 -4.67 6.81 -4.36
N SER A 120 -5.88 6.32 -4.05
CA SER A 120 -6.24 5.06 -3.45
C SER A 120 -7.58 4.54 -3.98
N GLY A 121 -7.66 3.22 -4.20
CA GLY A 121 -8.90 2.55 -4.56
C GLY A 121 -9.99 2.86 -3.54
N ALA A 122 -11.17 3.26 -4.02
CA ALA A 122 -12.35 3.53 -3.20
C ALA A 122 -12.14 4.49 -1.99
N ASN A 123 -11.15 5.41 -2.00
CA ASN A 123 -10.81 6.29 -0.85
C ASN A 123 -10.10 5.62 0.33
N MET A 124 -9.71 4.37 0.21
CA MET A 124 -9.40 3.60 1.41
C MET A 124 -8.12 4.07 2.10
N GLN A 125 -7.27 4.85 1.42
CA GLN A 125 -5.96 5.35 1.90
C GLN A 125 -5.20 4.29 2.71
N PRO A 126 -4.91 3.13 2.08
CA PRO A 126 -4.53 1.93 2.81
C PRO A 126 -3.06 1.92 3.19
N TRP A 127 -2.59 2.96 3.87
CA TRP A 127 -1.21 3.17 4.21
C TRP A 127 -1.04 3.66 5.65
N THR A 128 0.07 3.26 6.27
CA THR A 128 0.55 3.85 7.52
C THR A 128 2.00 4.24 7.35
N PHE A 129 2.29 5.50 7.66
CA PHE A 129 3.64 6.06 7.69
C PHE A 129 4.13 6.12 9.13
N CYS A 130 4.99 5.18 9.51
CA CYS A 130 5.63 5.14 10.82
C CYS A 130 6.92 5.96 10.81
N ILE A 131 6.94 7.06 11.55
CA ILE A 131 8.14 7.87 11.75
C ILE A 131 8.94 7.31 12.93
N VAL A 132 10.16 6.84 12.67
CA VAL A 132 11.05 6.30 13.69
C VAL A 132 12.22 7.25 13.91
N GLN A 133 12.23 7.90 15.08
CA GLN A 133 13.33 8.76 15.53
C GLN A 133 14.18 8.09 16.63
N SER A 134 13.55 7.23 17.45
CA SER A 134 14.19 6.62 18.61
C SER A 134 15.46 5.85 18.23
N PRO A 135 16.64 6.20 18.79
CA PRO A 135 17.89 5.49 18.50
C PRO A 135 17.81 4.00 18.84
N LYS A 136 17.08 3.64 19.91
CA LYS A 136 16.87 2.25 20.32
C LYS A 136 16.10 1.46 19.26
N ILE A 137 14.99 2.01 18.76
CA ILE A 137 14.17 1.35 17.74
C ILE A 137 14.91 1.26 16.41
N LYS A 138 15.59 2.35 15.99
CA LYS A 138 16.42 2.35 14.77
C LYS A 138 17.51 1.26 14.81
N ARG A 139 18.14 1.06 15.97
CA ARG A 139 19.14 0.01 16.17
C ARG A 139 18.54 -1.38 16.06
N ALA A 140 17.42 -1.64 16.73
CA ALA A 140 16.72 -2.92 16.62
C ALA A 140 16.29 -3.23 15.18
N ILE A 141 15.80 -2.22 14.44
CA ILE A 141 15.49 -2.37 13.01
C ILE A 141 16.75 -2.73 12.22
N ARG A 142 17.87 -2.05 12.46
CA ARG A 142 19.14 -2.32 11.77
C ARG A 142 19.61 -3.75 12.00
N GLU A 143 19.63 -4.22 13.25
CA GLU A 143 20.05 -5.57 13.60
C GLU A 143 19.23 -6.63 12.84
N VAL A 144 17.90 -6.51 12.86
CA VAL A 144 17.01 -7.43 12.14
C VAL A 144 17.23 -7.37 10.63
N VAL A 145 17.37 -6.18 10.05
CA VAL A 145 17.59 -6.01 8.61
C VAL A 145 18.94 -6.59 8.17
N GLU A 146 20.01 -6.33 8.91
CA GLU A 146 21.35 -6.82 8.57
C GLU A 146 21.43 -8.35 8.69
N GLU A 147 20.81 -8.94 9.71
CA GLU A 147 20.72 -10.41 9.86
C GLU A 147 19.98 -11.04 8.67
N GLN A 148 18.82 -10.49 8.28
CA GLN A 148 18.05 -11.01 7.14
C GLN A 148 18.80 -10.80 5.82
N GLU A 149 19.48 -9.67 5.62
CA GLU A 149 20.29 -9.41 4.43
C GLU A 149 21.45 -10.41 4.32
N GLN A 150 22.17 -10.69 5.42
CA GLN A 150 23.23 -11.71 5.42
C GLN A 150 22.69 -13.09 4.99
N LEU A 151 21.52 -13.49 5.52
CA LEU A 151 20.86 -14.72 5.12
C LEU A 151 20.42 -14.70 3.65
N ASN A 152 19.93 -13.56 3.16
CA ASN A 152 19.51 -13.38 1.78
C ASN A 152 20.68 -13.56 0.81
N TYR A 153 21.80 -12.87 1.04
CA TYR A 153 23.03 -12.98 0.25
C TYR A 153 23.62 -14.40 0.26
N THR A 154 23.47 -15.12 1.38
CA THR A 154 24.09 -16.45 1.54
C THR A 154 23.20 -17.59 1.00
N ARG A 155 21.87 -17.46 1.06
CA ARG A 155 20.95 -18.60 0.87
C ARG A 155 19.72 -18.36 -0.01
N ARG A 156 19.16 -17.14 -0.06
CA ARG A 156 17.84 -16.92 -0.69
C ARG A 156 17.90 -16.25 -2.06
N MET A 157 18.96 -15.50 -2.35
CA MET A 157 19.09 -14.78 -3.61
C MET A 157 19.96 -15.60 -4.54
N GLY A 158 19.37 -16.06 -5.65
CA GLY A 158 20.08 -16.84 -6.65
C GLY A 158 21.32 -16.10 -7.15
N ALA A 159 22.35 -16.83 -7.59
CA ALA A 159 23.63 -16.26 -8.01
C ALA A 159 23.49 -15.10 -9.01
N GLN A 160 22.49 -15.17 -9.89
CA GLN A 160 22.20 -14.11 -10.86
C GLN A 160 21.83 -12.78 -10.19
N TRP A 161 20.98 -12.79 -9.16
CA TRP A 161 20.57 -11.56 -8.48
C TRP A 161 21.74 -10.88 -7.77
N VAL A 162 22.63 -11.66 -7.16
CA VAL A 162 23.84 -11.14 -6.50
C VAL A 162 24.76 -10.44 -7.50
N LEU A 163 24.90 -11.01 -8.71
CA LEU A 163 25.65 -10.39 -9.80
C LEU A 163 24.97 -9.11 -10.30
N ASP A 164 23.65 -9.12 -10.45
CA ASP A 164 22.88 -7.98 -10.94
C ASP A 164 22.99 -6.77 -10.00
N VAL A 165 23.09 -6.96 -8.68
CA VAL A 165 23.23 -5.85 -7.72
C VAL A 165 24.68 -5.45 -7.41
N SER A 166 25.67 -6.20 -7.92
CA SER A 166 27.09 -5.97 -7.60
C SER A 166 27.58 -4.56 -7.94
N HIS A 167 27.09 -3.99 -9.05
CA HIS A 167 27.43 -2.63 -9.50
C HIS A 167 26.96 -1.53 -8.54
N LEU A 168 26.02 -1.83 -7.63
CA LEU A 168 25.54 -0.88 -6.63
C LEU A 168 26.45 -0.78 -5.40
N ASN A 169 27.49 -1.61 -5.32
CA ASN A 169 28.42 -1.73 -4.19
C ASN A 169 27.68 -1.83 -2.84
N VAL A 170 26.55 -2.55 -2.83
CA VAL A 170 25.71 -2.76 -1.65
C VAL A 170 26.17 -4.03 -0.96
N ASN A 171 26.43 -3.93 0.34
CA ASN A 171 26.69 -5.06 1.21
C ASN A 171 25.55 -5.23 2.21
N TRP A 172 25.67 -6.22 3.09
CA TRP A 172 24.71 -6.47 4.17
C TRP A 172 24.68 -5.35 5.22
N ASN A 173 25.75 -4.58 5.37
CA ASN A 173 25.86 -3.50 6.37
C ASN A 173 25.04 -2.28 5.94
N LYS A 174 24.10 -1.85 6.81
CA LYS A 174 23.16 -0.75 6.53
C LYS A 174 23.32 0.37 7.57
N PRO A 175 24.47 1.08 7.61
CA PRO A 175 24.76 2.08 8.65
C PRO A 175 23.76 3.24 8.66
N TYR A 176 23.22 3.58 7.49
CA TYR A 176 22.20 4.61 7.30
C TYR A 176 20.93 4.41 8.14
N LEU A 177 20.59 3.17 8.54
CA LEU A 177 19.45 2.89 9.40
C LEU A 177 19.59 3.51 10.80
N THR A 178 20.83 3.70 11.25
CA THR A 178 21.13 4.35 12.53
C THR A 178 21.55 5.82 12.37
N GLU A 179 22.28 6.15 11.31
CA GLU A 179 22.82 7.50 11.06
C GLU A 179 21.74 8.51 10.67
N ALA A 180 20.77 8.11 9.83
CA ALA A 180 19.72 9.00 9.38
C ALA A 180 18.87 9.50 10.56
N PRO A 181 18.48 10.78 10.61
CA PRO A 181 17.74 11.34 11.75
C PRO A 181 16.36 10.71 11.93
N TYR A 182 15.71 10.30 10.83
CA TYR A 182 14.43 9.60 10.83
C TYR A 182 14.46 8.42 9.86
N LEU A 183 13.75 7.36 10.21
CA LEU A 183 13.30 6.35 9.25
C LEU A 183 11.80 6.51 9.04
N ILE A 184 11.35 6.41 7.79
CA ILE A 184 9.93 6.36 7.46
C ILE A 184 9.65 4.94 6.99
N VAL A 185 8.91 4.18 7.81
CA VAL A 185 8.48 2.82 7.46
C VAL A 185 7.05 2.92 6.93
N VAL A 186 6.84 2.47 5.69
CA VAL A 186 5.54 2.51 5.03
C VAL A 186 4.93 1.12 5.05
N MET A 187 3.72 1.00 5.58
CA MET A 187 2.98 -0.24 5.64
C MET A 187 1.70 -0.11 4.83
N LYS A 188 1.42 -1.08 3.96
CA LYS A 188 0.12 -1.19 3.27
C LYS A 188 -0.90 -1.89 4.17
N HIS A 189 -2.18 -1.55 4.03
CA HIS A 189 -3.31 -2.26 4.63
C HIS A 189 -3.95 -3.19 3.61
N PRO A 190 -3.64 -4.50 3.61
CA PRO A 190 -4.23 -5.44 2.66
C PRO A 190 -5.72 -5.69 2.91
N TYR A 191 -6.20 -5.41 4.12
CA TYR A 191 -7.59 -5.49 4.51
C TYR A 191 -7.93 -4.34 5.47
N TYR A 192 -9.22 -4.07 5.62
CA TYR A 192 -9.80 -3.26 6.68
C TYR A 192 -10.75 -4.13 7.51
N LEU A 193 -11.11 -3.66 8.70
CA LEU A 193 -12.12 -4.28 9.55
C LEU A 193 -13.42 -3.49 9.35
N ASP A 194 -14.53 -4.17 9.08
CA ASP A 194 -15.86 -3.56 9.08
C ASP A 194 -16.41 -3.35 10.50
N GLU A 195 -17.63 -2.83 10.61
CA GLU A 195 -18.28 -2.53 11.90
C GLU A 195 -18.51 -3.78 12.75
N GLN A 196 -18.57 -4.95 12.11
CA GLN A 196 -18.76 -6.27 12.72
C GLN A 196 -17.42 -6.93 13.07
N GLY A 197 -16.29 -6.32 12.71
CA GLY A 197 -14.94 -6.83 12.95
C GLY A 197 -14.46 -7.84 11.91
N GLU A 198 -15.21 -8.04 10.82
CA GLU A 198 -14.85 -8.95 9.74
C GLU A 198 -13.81 -8.32 8.81
N ARG A 199 -12.89 -9.14 8.31
CA ARG A 199 -11.83 -8.68 7.41
C ARG A 199 -12.36 -8.54 5.99
N LYS A 200 -12.37 -7.31 5.49
CA LYS A 200 -12.70 -7.00 4.10
C LYS A 200 -11.44 -6.60 3.33
N PRO A 201 -11.25 -7.10 2.10
CA PRO A 201 -10.06 -6.79 1.31
C PRO A 201 -10.03 -5.31 0.93
N THR A 202 -8.84 -4.73 0.92
CA THR A 202 -8.65 -3.38 0.40
C THR A 202 -8.38 -3.43 -1.10
N HIS A 203 -9.16 -2.67 -1.88
CA HIS A 203 -8.97 -2.59 -3.33
C HIS A 203 -7.64 -1.93 -3.70
N TYR A 204 -6.83 -2.64 -4.50
CA TYR A 204 -5.56 -2.15 -5.03
C TYR A 204 -4.61 -1.54 -3.98
N SER A 205 -4.54 -2.17 -2.79
CA SER A 205 -3.79 -1.61 -1.65
C SER A 205 -2.32 -1.35 -1.97
N GLU A 206 -1.71 -2.24 -2.75
CA GLU A 206 -0.29 -2.17 -3.11
C GLU A 206 -0.01 -1.04 -4.09
N GLN A 207 -0.81 -0.93 -5.15
CA GLN A 207 -0.69 0.15 -6.14
C GLN A 207 -0.93 1.51 -5.49
N SER A 208 -2.00 1.60 -4.68
CA SER A 208 -2.36 2.81 -3.92
C SER A 208 -1.19 3.27 -3.03
N THR A 209 -0.64 2.34 -2.23
CA THR A 209 0.49 2.64 -1.33
C THR A 209 1.75 3.00 -2.12
N SER A 210 2.01 2.34 -3.24
CA SER A 210 3.18 2.61 -4.09
C SER A 210 3.14 4.00 -4.71
N ILE A 211 1.96 4.47 -5.14
CA ILE A 211 1.79 5.85 -5.60
C ILE A 211 2.05 6.83 -4.46
N ALA A 212 1.57 6.53 -3.24
CA ALA A 212 1.84 7.35 -2.06
C ALA A 212 3.33 7.44 -1.71
N VAL A 213 4.07 6.35 -1.85
CA VAL A 213 5.54 6.37 -1.73
C VAL A 213 6.17 7.18 -2.86
N GLY A 214 5.65 7.11 -4.09
CA GLY A 214 6.13 7.93 -5.21
C GLY A 214 6.00 9.44 -4.93
N ILE A 215 4.84 9.87 -4.44
CA ILE A 215 4.61 11.27 -4.03
C ILE A 215 5.49 11.64 -2.83
N LEU A 216 5.68 10.73 -1.86
CA LEU A 216 6.60 10.96 -0.73
C LEU A 216 8.03 11.21 -1.21
N VAL A 217 8.53 10.39 -2.15
CA VAL A 217 9.87 10.53 -2.72
C VAL A 217 10.01 11.83 -3.50
N ALA A 218 8.98 12.23 -4.26
CA ALA A 218 8.96 13.51 -4.95
C ALA A 218 8.98 14.70 -3.97
N ALA A 219 8.29 14.58 -2.83
CA ALA A 219 8.25 15.63 -1.81
C ALA A 219 9.57 15.78 -1.02
N ILE A 220 10.35 14.70 -0.89
CA ILE A 220 11.66 14.70 -0.23
C ILE A 220 12.72 15.45 -1.05
N GLN A 221 12.59 15.43 -2.38
CA GLN A 221 13.55 15.98 -3.32
C GLN A 221 13.45 17.50 -3.47
#